data_AF-A0A436EX09-F1
#
_entry.id   AF-A0A436EX09-F1
#
_cell.length_a   1.000
_cell.length_b   1.000
_cell.length_c   1.000
_cell.angle_alpha   90.00
_cell.angle_beta   90.00
_cell.angle_gamma   90.00
#
_symmetry.space_group_name_H-M   'P 1'
#
loop_
_entity.id
_entity.type
_entity.pdbx_description
1 polymer ?
#
loop_
_entity_poly.entity_id
_entity_poly.type
_entity_poly.pdbx_seq_one_letter_code
_entity_poly.pdbx_strand_id
1 'polypeptide(L)'
;GKWSVIEAQQLGIPATAIEAAVAARVLSSIKDERLAAEKAYGNVGVTKISGDKDALLEDLELALFAGKIAAYAQGFAVMSGASKEFNWNLPMPTIARIWRAGCIIRSQMLDTMAEAFSKGGASTNLLMAPAFIALMQEAHPSLRRIVARASEAGSPVPALSSALAYFDSYRQGRGTSNLIQAQRDFFGAHGFERIDDKGAFHGPWGSGAAG
;
A
#
# COMPACT_ATOMS: atom_id res chain seq x y z
N GLY A 1 3.62 -12.10 9.62
CA GLY A 1 4.26 -10.81 9.93
C GLY A 1 5.49 -10.65 9.07
N LYS A 2 6.70 -10.73 9.64
CA LYS A 2 7.97 -10.62 8.91
C LYS A 2 8.07 -11.53 7.68
N TRP A 3 7.70 -12.81 7.79
CA TRP A 3 7.75 -13.75 6.66
C TRP A 3 6.87 -13.34 5.49
N SER A 4 5.66 -12.85 5.75
CA SER A 4 4.76 -12.36 4.70
C SER A 4 5.35 -11.19 3.92
N VAL A 5 6.09 -10.31 4.60
CA VAL A 5 6.79 -9.18 3.98
C VAL A 5 7.98 -9.65 3.15
N ILE A 6 8.79 -10.57 3.68
CA ILE A 6 9.94 -11.12 2.97
C ILE A 6 9.48 -11.81 1.68
N GLU A 7 8.45 -12.65 1.78
CA GLU A 7 7.89 -13.36 0.64
C GLU A 7 7.34 -12.39 -0.42
N ALA A 8 6.61 -11.35 -0.01
CA ALA A 8 6.11 -10.34 -0.93
C ALA A 8 7.24 -9.66 -1.73
N GLN A 9 8.36 -9.34 -1.06
CA GLN A 9 9.53 -8.75 -1.70
C GLN A 9 10.25 -9.74 -2.62
N GLN A 10 10.38 -11.01 -2.24
CA GLN A 10 10.95 -12.07 -3.10
C GLN A 10 10.13 -12.26 -4.39
N LEU A 11 8.81 -12.16 -4.30
CA LEU A 11 7.90 -12.26 -5.44
C LEU A 11 7.78 -10.94 -6.24
N GLY A 12 8.43 -9.85 -5.82
CA GLY A 12 8.31 -8.54 -6.46
C GLY A 12 6.92 -7.89 -6.31
N ILE A 13 6.19 -8.19 -5.24
CA ILE A 13 4.83 -7.73 -5.01
C ILE A 13 4.79 -6.70 -3.87
N PRO A 14 4.26 -5.49 -4.12
CA PRO A 14 4.25 -4.43 -3.10
C PRO A 14 3.16 -4.67 -2.04
N ALA A 15 3.54 -5.21 -0.89
CA ALA A 15 2.67 -5.41 0.29
C ALA A 15 2.87 -4.31 1.34
N THR A 16 2.88 -3.05 0.89
CA THR A 16 3.36 -1.89 1.64
C THR A 16 2.58 -1.61 2.94
N ALA A 17 1.28 -1.91 3.01
CA ALA A 17 0.51 -1.74 4.23
C ALA A 17 0.90 -2.79 5.31
N ILE A 18 1.21 -4.01 4.88
CA ILE A 18 1.68 -5.09 5.75
C ILE A 18 3.11 -4.81 6.22
N GLU A 19 3.96 -4.31 5.32
CA GLU A 19 5.31 -3.81 5.64
C GLU A 19 5.28 -2.73 6.70
N ALA A 20 4.46 -1.69 6.50
CA ALA A 20 4.28 -0.60 7.46
C ALA A 20 3.81 -1.11 8.83
N ALA A 21 2.92 -2.11 8.86
CA ALA A 21 2.48 -2.73 10.11
C ALA A 21 3.59 -3.51 10.84
N VAL A 22 4.47 -4.19 10.10
CA VAL A 22 5.65 -4.87 10.69
C VAL A 22 6.66 -3.84 11.20
N ALA A 23 6.96 -2.80 10.42
CA ALA A 23 7.87 -1.73 10.82
C ALA A 23 7.37 -0.99 12.07
N ALA A 24 6.07 -0.71 12.17
CA ALA A 24 5.48 -0.06 13.35
C ALA A 24 5.68 -0.87 14.64
N ARG A 25 5.67 -2.22 14.57
CA ARG A 25 5.98 -3.07 15.73
C ARG A 25 7.45 -3.00 16.14
N VAL A 26 8.36 -2.94 15.17
CA VAL A 26 9.79 -2.80 15.46
C VAL A 26 10.07 -1.43 16.07
N LEU A 27 9.50 -0.37 15.49
CA LEU A 27 9.65 1.00 16.00
C LEU A 27 9.09 1.16 17.42
N SER A 28 7.99 0.47 17.75
CA SER A 28 7.44 0.54 19.10
C SER A 28 8.34 -0.11 20.15
N SER A 29 9.10 -1.16 19.78
CA SER A 29 10.01 -1.88 20.68
C SER A 29 11.27 -1.11 21.08
N ILE A 30 11.72 -0.14 20.27
CA ILE A 30 12.89 0.70 20.61
C ILE A 30 12.51 1.88 21.52
N LYS A 31 11.86 1.57 22.65
CA LYS A 31 11.23 2.56 23.53
C LYS A 31 12.21 3.62 24.06
N ASP A 32 13.39 3.21 24.52
CA ASP A 32 14.35 4.14 25.16
C ASP A 32 14.90 5.15 24.15
N GLU A 33 15.17 4.71 22.91
CA GLU A 33 15.51 5.61 21.80
C GLU A 33 14.39 6.61 21.51
N ARG A 34 13.12 6.16 21.49
CA ARG A 34 11.97 7.05 21.28
C ARG A 34 11.79 8.07 22.39
N LEU A 35 12.04 7.70 23.65
CA LEU A 35 12.00 8.63 24.78
C LEU A 35 13.12 9.67 24.69
N ALA A 36 14.32 9.28 24.23
CA ALA A 36 15.40 10.23 23.96
C ALA A 36 15.04 11.18 22.82
N ALA A 37 14.45 10.65 21.73
CA ALA A 37 13.99 11.44 20.59
C ALA A 37 12.86 12.42 20.98
N GLU A 38 11.93 12.02 21.84
CA GLU A 38 10.88 12.90 22.36
C GLU A 38 11.45 14.10 23.11
N LYS A 39 12.51 13.91 23.91
CA LYS A 39 13.19 15.04 24.57
C LYS A 39 13.85 15.99 23.57
N ALA A 40 14.36 15.48 22.45
CA ALA A 40 15.04 16.27 21.42
C ALA A 40 14.06 16.97 20.46
N TYR A 41 12.96 16.32 20.09
CA TYR A 41 12.06 16.73 19.01
C TYR A 41 10.58 16.87 19.43
N GLY A 42 10.24 16.69 20.71
CA GLY A 42 8.83 16.72 21.17
C GLY A 42 8.16 18.09 21.06
N ASN A 43 8.95 19.17 20.98
CA ASN A 43 8.46 20.54 20.80
C ASN A 43 8.34 20.96 19.32
N VAL A 44 8.38 20.02 18.37
CA VAL A 44 8.11 20.34 16.96
C VAL A 44 6.71 20.94 16.86
N GLY A 45 6.60 22.12 16.25
CA GLY A 45 5.34 22.83 16.09
C GLY A 45 4.39 22.06 15.17
N VAL A 46 3.52 21.25 15.76
CA VAL A 46 2.48 20.49 15.05
C VAL A 46 1.10 21.12 15.24
N THR A 47 0.26 21.00 14.22
CA THR A 47 -1.09 21.55 14.26
C THR A 47 -2.02 20.62 15.02
N LYS A 48 -2.73 21.11 16.04
CA LYS A 48 -3.74 20.29 16.71
C LYS A 48 -4.89 19.96 15.74
N ILE A 49 -5.32 18.70 15.73
CA ILE A 49 -6.52 18.30 14.99
C ILE A 49 -7.72 19.05 15.57
N SER A 50 -8.44 19.76 14.72
CA SER A 50 -9.64 20.53 15.04
C SER A 50 -10.73 20.29 13.98
N GLY A 51 -11.96 20.63 14.35
CA GLY A 51 -13.15 20.46 13.50
C GLY A 51 -14.30 19.78 14.22
N ASP A 52 -15.37 19.52 13.48
CA ASP A 52 -16.50 18.74 13.97
C ASP A 52 -16.06 17.29 14.27
N LYS A 53 -16.43 16.82 15.46
CA LYS A 53 -16.01 15.51 15.97
C LYS A 53 -16.73 14.38 15.23
N ASP A 54 -18.00 14.56 14.91
CA ASP A 54 -18.79 13.50 14.28
C ASP A 54 -18.33 13.28 12.84
N ALA A 55 -18.11 14.37 12.09
CA ALA A 55 -17.48 14.30 10.78
C ALA A 55 -16.07 13.66 10.81
N LEU A 56 -15.27 13.93 11.86
CA LEU A 56 -13.96 13.29 12.01
C LEU A 56 -14.06 11.78 12.27
N LEU A 57 -15.05 11.35 13.05
CA LEU A 57 -15.27 9.93 13.34
C LEU A 57 -15.71 9.17 12.08
N GLU A 58 -16.59 9.75 11.28
CA GLU A 58 -16.99 9.20 9.98
C GLU A 58 -15.78 9.08 9.04
N ASP A 59 -14.93 10.12 8.99
CA ASP A 59 -13.70 10.09 8.20
C ASP A 59 -12.73 8.99 8.67
N LEU A 60 -12.59 8.80 9.98
CA LEU A 60 -11.75 7.75 10.56
C LEU A 60 -12.26 6.35 10.24
N GLU A 61 -13.57 6.13 10.31
CA GLU A 61 -14.20 4.85 9.97
C GLU A 61 -13.95 4.49 8.51
N LEU A 62 -14.24 5.41 7.59
CA LEU A 62 -14.01 5.21 6.16
C LEU A 62 -12.53 5.09 5.81
N ALA A 63 -11.65 5.86 6.46
CA ALA A 63 -10.21 5.74 6.27
C ALA A 63 -9.69 4.36 6.70
N LEU A 64 -10.12 3.86 7.86
CA LEU A 64 -9.78 2.51 8.32
C LEU A 64 -10.29 1.46 7.34
N PHE A 65 -11.52 1.63 6.85
CA PHE A 65 -12.13 0.70 5.91
C PHE A 65 -11.38 0.66 4.57
N ALA A 66 -11.04 1.82 3.98
CA ALA A 66 -10.21 1.90 2.78
C ALA A 66 -8.82 1.28 2.99
N GLY A 67 -8.18 1.57 4.12
CA GLY A 67 -6.89 0.98 4.50
C GLY A 67 -6.96 -0.55 4.60
N LYS A 68 -8.06 -1.07 5.17
CA LYS A 68 -8.33 -2.51 5.25
C LYS A 68 -8.48 -3.11 3.85
N ILE A 69 -9.29 -2.52 2.96
CA ILE A 69 -9.45 -3.00 1.59
C ILE A 69 -8.10 -3.07 0.87
N ALA A 70 -7.29 -2.01 0.94
CA ALA A 70 -5.97 -1.97 0.32
C ALA A 70 -5.04 -3.07 0.87
N ALA A 71 -5.01 -3.28 2.19
CA ALA A 71 -4.19 -4.32 2.81
C ALA A 71 -4.59 -5.74 2.35
N TYR A 72 -5.90 -6.03 2.24
CA TYR A 72 -6.36 -7.31 1.70
C TYR A 72 -6.07 -7.46 0.22
N ALA A 73 -6.24 -6.40 -0.58
CA ALA A 73 -5.89 -6.42 -1.99
C ALA A 73 -4.42 -6.78 -2.22
N GLN A 74 -3.52 -6.19 -1.41
CA GLN A 74 -2.10 -6.53 -1.40
C GLN A 74 -1.85 -7.98 -0.95
N GLY A 75 -2.48 -8.43 0.13
CA GLY A 75 -2.32 -9.81 0.63
C GLY A 75 -2.78 -10.87 -0.39
N PHE A 76 -3.92 -10.64 -1.05
CA PHE A 76 -4.38 -11.52 -2.13
C PHE A 76 -3.49 -11.46 -3.38
N ALA A 77 -2.90 -10.29 -3.69
CA ALA A 77 -1.90 -10.19 -4.75
C ALA A 77 -0.67 -11.05 -4.44
N VAL A 78 -0.16 -11.01 -3.21
CA VAL A 78 0.96 -11.88 -2.76
C VAL A 78 0.59 -13.36 -2.93
N MET A 79 -0.59 -13.78 -2.48
CA MET A 79 -1.04 -15.17 -2.68
C MET A 79 -1.18 -15.54 -4.16
N SER A 80 -1.64 -14.62 -5.00
CA SER A 80 -1.73 -14.85 -6.46
C SER A 80 -0.35 -15.00 -7.08
N GLY A 81 0.62 -14.18 -6.69
CA GLY A 81 2.02 -14.30 -7.09
C GLY A 81 2.62 -15.65 -6.70
N ALA A 82 2.50 -16.01 -5.42
CA ALA A 82 2.97 -17.30 -4.91
C ALA A 82 2.31 -18.49 -5.63
N SER A 83 1.00 -18.40 -5.91
CA SER A 83 0.30 -19.45 -6.66
C SER A 83 0.84 -19.64 -8.08
N LYS A 84 1.31 -18.57 -8.72
CA LYS A 84 1.93 -18.62 -10.06
C LYS A 84 3.36 -19.16 -9.97
N GLU A 85 4.17 -18.62 -9.07
CA GLU A 85 5.57 -19.01 -8.88
C GLU A 85 5.70 -20.50 -8.55
N PHE A 86 4.87 -20.99 -7.62
CA PHE A 86 4.97 -22.34 -7.09
C PHE A 86 3.96 -23.32 -7.71
N ASN A 87 3.19 -22.91 -8.72
CA ASN A 87 2.18 -23.73 -9.39
C ASN A 87 1.15 -24.38 -8.46
N TRP A 88 0.73 -23.67 -7.40
CA TRP A 88 -0.17 -24.22 -6.37
C TRP A 88 -1.65 -24.21 -6.76
N ASN A 89 -2.03 -23.48 -7.81
CA ASN A 89 -3.43 -23.31 -8.23
C ASN A 89 -4.37 -22.96 -7.04
N LEU A 90 -4.00 -21.93 -6.28
CA LEU A 90 -4.67 -21.58 -5.03
C LEU A 90 -6.14 -21.19 -5.28
N PRO A 91 -7.12 -21.80 -4.57
CA PRO A 91 -8.52 -21.47 -4.72
C PRO A 91 -8.88 -20.21 -3.92
N MET A 92 -8.58 -19.03 -4.47
CA MET A 92 -8.81 -17.73 -3.80
C MET A 92 -10.23 -17.56 -3.21
N PRO A 93 -11.32 -17.95 -3.90
CA PRO A 93 -12.66 -17.91 -3.30
C PRO A 93 -12.77 -18.76 -2.03
N THR A 94 -12.19 -19.96 -2.04
CA THR A 94 -12.21 -20.88 -0.89
C THR A 94 -11.38 -20.32 0.26
N ILE A 95 -10.21 -19.75 -0.02
CA ILE A 95 -9.37 -19.08 0.99
C ILE A 95 -10.16 -17.96 1.70
N ALA A 96 -10.83 -17.10 0.94
CA ALA A 96 -11.68 -16.06 1.51
C ALA A 96 -12.81 -16.64 2.38
N ARG A 97 -13.46 -17.73 1.93
CA ARG A 97 -14.56 -18.38 2.67
C ARG A 97 -14.11 -19.00 3.99
N ILE A 98 -12.96 -19.66 4.04
CA ILE A 98 -12.49 -20.33 5.26
C ILE A 98 -12.04 -19.33 6.33
N TRP A 99 -11.66 -18.11 5.95
CA TRP A 99 -11.32 -17.06 6.91
C TRP A 99 -12.54 -16.39 7.56
N ARG A 100 -13.76 -16.69 7.12
CA ARG A 100 -14.99 -16.09 7.67
C ARG A 100 -15.30 -16.50 9.11
N ALA A 101 -14.77 -17.64 9.56
CA ALA A 101 -14.99 -18.15 10.90
C ALA A 101 -13.70 -18.77 11.45
N GLY A 102 -13.61 -18.92 12.77
CA GLY A 102 -12.51 -19.60 13.45
C GLY A 102 -11.17 -18.84 13.49
N CYS A 103 -10.92 -17.91 12.57
CA CYS A 103 -9.69 -17.11 12.56
C CYS A 103 -9.88 -15.70 13.17
N ILE A 104 -8.75 -15.05 13.51
CA ILE A 104 -8.70 -13.71 14.13
C ILE A 104 -9.24 -12.64 13.16
N ILE A 105 -8.99 -12.78 11.86
CA ILE A 105 -9.31 -11.76 10.84
C ILE A 105 -10.72 -11.86 10.27
N ARG A 106 -11.59 -12.67 10.87
CA ARG A 106 -12.98 -12.87 10.43
C ARG A 106 -13.74 -11.55 10.35
N SER A 107 -14.47 -11.33 9.26
CA SER A 107 -15.35 -10.16 9.08
C SER A 107 -16.30 -10.37 7.90
N GLN A 108 -17.41 -9.62 7.89
CA GLN A 108 -18.40 -9.66 6.80
C GLN A 108 -17.79 -9.33 5.42
N MET A 109 -16.73 -8.51 5.37
CA MET A 109 -16.04 -8.19 4.12
C MET A 109 -15.44 -9.43 3.41
N LEU A 110 -15.14 -10.51 4.14
CA LEU A 110 -14.66 -11.75 3.54
C LEU A 110 -15.71 -12.46 2.69
N ASP A 111 -17.01 -12.25 2.96
CA ASP A 111 -18.09 -12.70 2.08
C ASP A 111 -18.02 -11.98 0.74
N THR A 112 -17.89 -10.65 0.77
CA THR A 112 -17.72 -9.82 -0.42
C THR A 112 -16.49 -10.23 -1.24
N MET A 113 -15.37 -10.56 -0.57
CA MET A 113 -14.17 -11.07 -1.25
C MET A 113 -14.41 -12.42 -1.91
N ALA A 114 -15.01 -13.37 -1.18
CA ALA A 114 -15.32 -14.70 -1.70
C ALA A 114 -16.22 -14.63 -2.94
N GLU A 115 -17.24 -13.77 -2.91
CA GLU A 115 -18.10 -13.51 -4.06
C GLU A 115 -17.36 -12.87 -5.23
N ALA A 116 -16.55 -11.84 -4.97
CA ALA A 116 -15.75 -11.15 -5.97
C ALA A 116 -14.82 -12.12 -6.72
N PHE A 117 -14.15 -13.03 -6.00
CA PHE A 117 -13.32 -14.06 -6.62
C PHE A 117 -14.15 -15.11 -7.36
N SER A 118 -15.30 -15.54 -6.79
CA SER A 118 -16.15 -16.57 -7.42
C SER A 118 -16.74 -16.11 -8.76
N LYS A 119 -17.05 -14.81 -8.89
CA LYS A 119 -17.58 -14.19 -10.12
C LYS A 119 -16.49 -13.77 -11.11
N GLY A 120 -15.21 -14.02 -10.81
CA GLY A 120 -14.07 -13.59 -11.64
C GLY A 120 -13.75 -12.09 -11.59
N GLY A 121 -14.48 -11.31 -10.79
CA GLY A 121 -14.31 -9.85 -10.69
C GLY A 121 -12.97 -9.41 -10.08
N ALA A 122 -12.26 -10.31 -9.40
CA ALA A 122 -10.94 -10.05 -8.81
C ALA A 122 -9.80 -10.80 -9.52
N SER A 123 -9.95 -11.08 -10.83
CA SER A 123 -8.98 -11.85 -11.63
C SER A 123 -7.57 -11.23 -11.67
N THR A 124 -7.48 -9.90 -11.67
CA THR A 124 -6.20 -9.17 -11.63
C THR A 124 -5.86 -8.70 -10.21
N ASN A 125 -6.81 -8.04 -9.54
CA ASN A 125 -6.65 -7.49 -8.21
C ASN A 125 -8.02 -7.30 -7.56
N LEU A 126 -8.10 -7.40 -6.23
CA LEU A 126 -9.34 -7.18 -5.48
C LEU A 126 -9.91 -5.77 -5.70
N LEU A 127 -9.05 -4.76 -5.86
CA LEU A 127 -9.46 -3.37 -6.13
C LEU A 127 -10.21 -3.19 -7.47
N MET A 128 -10.13 -4.17 -8.38
CA MET A 128 -10.82 -4.14 -9.68
C MET A 128 -12.19 -4.83 -9.66
N ALA A 129 -12.56 -5.46 -8.55
CA ALA A 129 -13.88 -6.05 -8.43
C ALA A 129 -14.94 -4.96 -8.24
N PRO A 130 -16.09 -5.01 -8.95
CA PRO A 130 -17.09 -3.94 -8.93
C PRO A 130 -17.53 -3.48 -7.54
N ALA A 131 -17.73 -4.42 -6.61
CA ALA A 131 -18.07 -4.08 -5.22
C ALA A 131 -16.95 -3.28 -4.53
N PHE A 132 -15.69 -3.66 -4.71
CA PHE A 132 -14.56 -2.97 -4.10
C PHE A 132 -14.22 -1.65 -4.78
N ILE A 133 -14.52 -1.49 -6.08
CA ILE A 133 -14.46 -0.19 -6.76
C ILE A 133 -15.44 0.78 -6.08
N ALA A 134 -16.69 0.38 -5.89
CA ALA A 134 -17.71 1.22 -5.26
C ALA A 134 -17.31 1.60 -3.82
N LEU A 135 -16.91 0.61 -3.01
CA LEU A 135 -16.47 0.84 -1.63
C LEU A 135 -15.24 1.76 -1.56
N MET A 136 -14.28 1.62 -2.47
CA MET A 136 -13.11 2.49 -2.51
C MET A 136 -13.44 3.90 -2.98
N GLN A 137 -14.34 4.08 -3.97
CA GLN A 137 -14.81 5.39 -4.42
C GLN A 137 -15.43 6.20 -3.28
N GLU A 138 -16.17 5.53 -2.40
CA GLU A 138 -16.75 6.12 -1.20
C GLU A 138 -15.68 6.43 -0.14
N ALA A 139 -14.78 5.49 0.14
CA ALA A 139 -13.92 5.56 1.33
C ALA A 139 -12.56 6.27 1.11
N HIS A 140 -12.01 6.27 -0.11
CA HIS A 140 -10.69 6.85 -0.38
C HIS A 140 -10.59 8.38 -0.11
N PRO A 141 -11.65 9.20 -0.28
CA PRO A 141 -11.58 10.62 0.07
C PRO A 141 -11.32 10.82 1.57
N SER A 142 -11.96 10.05 2.44
CA SER A 142 -11.76 10.08 3.89
C SER A 142 -10.36 9.61 4.27
N LEU A 143 -9.86 8.54 3.63
CA LEU A 143 -8.47 8.11 3.80
C LEU A 143 -7.47 9.25 3.52
N ARG A 144 -7.69 10.01 2.44
CA ARG A 144 -6.84 11.15 2.09
C ARG A 144 -6.90 12.27 3.13
N ARG A 145 -8.11 12.63 3.60
CA ARG A 145 -8.30 13.64 4.65
C ARG A 145 -7.62 13.25 5.96
N ILE A 146 -7.78 12.00 6.39
CA ILE A 146 -7.17 11.50 7.62
C ILE A 146 -5.64 11.47 7.52
N VAL A 147 -5.08 10.99 6.41
CA VAL A 147 -3.61 10.97 6.21
C VAL A 147 -3.04 12.39 6.22
N ALA A 148 -3.70 13.35 5.56
CA ALA A 148 -3.26 14.75 5.55
C ALA A 148 -3.30 15.36 6.96
N ARG A 149 -4.45 15.29 7.65
CA ARG A 149 -4.62 15.82 9.00
C ARG A 149 -3.66 15.18 10.01
N ALA A 150 -3.48 13.86 9.92
CA ALA A 150 -2.55 13.14 10.79
C ALA A 150 -1.10 13.61 10.56
N SER A 151 -0.71 13.84 9.31
CA SER A 151 0.63 14.34 8.95
C SER A 151 0.87 15.76 9.48
N GLU A 152 -0.09 16.67 9.31
CA GLU A 152 -0.02 18.04 9.85
C GLU A 152 0.02 18.07 11.38
N ALA A 153 -0.65 17.11 12.02
CA ALA A 153 -0.70 16.97 13.46
C ALA A 153 0.44 16.14 14.07
N GLY A 154 1.40 15.67 13.26
CA GLY A 154 2.49 14.81 13.73
C GLY A 154 2.00 13.47 14.32
N SER A 155 0.81 13.02 13.96
CA SER A 155 0.23 11.75 14.39
C SER A 155 0.58 10.63 13.40
N PRO A 156 1.42 9.66 13.77
CA PRO A 156 1.89 8.65 12.83
C PRO A 156 0.79 7.64 12.48
N VAL A 157 0.45 7.56 11.18
CA VAL A 157 -0.52 6.60 10.63
C VAL A 157 0.09 5.75 9.50
N PRO A 158 1.24 5.08 9.72
CA PRO A 158 2.07 4.53 8.65
C PRO A 158 1.33 3.55 7.72
N ALA A 159 0.47 2.69 8.26
CA ALA A 159 -0.30 1.75 7.44
C ALA A 159 -1.35 2.45 6.56
N LEU A 160 -2.01 3.51 7.05
CA LEU A 160 -2.97 4.28 6.26
C LEU A 160 -2.25 5.11 5.18
N SER A 161 -1.12 5.73 5.52
CA SER A 161 -0.28 6.45 4.55
C SER A 161 0.23 5.52 3.45
N SER A 162 0.71 4.32 3.79
CA SER A 162 1.11 3.31 2.80
C SER A 162 -0.07 2.81 1.96
N ALA A 163 -1.25 2.61 2.54
CA ALA A 163 -2.44 2.22 1.80
C ALA A 163 -2.86 3.30 0.78
N LEU A 164 -2.83 4.57 1.18
CA LEU A 164 -3.12 5.70 0.29
C LEU A 164 -2.10 5.77 -0.86
N ALA A 165 -0.80 5.68 -0.54
CA ALA A 165 0.27 5.70 -1.53
C ALA A 165 0.16 4.53 -2.52
N TYR A 166 -0.15 3.32 -2.02
CA TYR A 166 -0.40 2.16 -2.86
C TYR A 166 -1.60 2.38 -3.79
N PHE A 167 -2.73 2.85 -3.26
CA PHE A 167 -3.93 3.09 -4.05
C PHE A 167 -3.70 4.14 -5.16
N ASP A 168 -3.06 5.26 -4.81
CA ASP A 168 -2.74 6.31 -5.78
C ASP A 168 -1.73 5.84 -6.85
N SER A 169 -0.75 5.02 -6.47
CA SER A 169 0.19 4.42 -7.42
C SER A 169 -0.50 3.41 -8.34
N TYR A 170 -1.35 2.55 -7.78
CA TYR A 170 -2.05 1.48 -8.50
C TYR A 170 -3.00 2.02 -9.58
N ARG A 171 -3.67 3.15 -9.31
CA ARG A 171 -4.65 3.75 -10.23
C ARG A 171 -4.05 4.68 -11.30
N GLN A 172 -2.73 4.91 -11.28
CA GLN A 172 -2.05 5.78 -12.23
C GLN A 172 -1.40 4.96 -13.34
N GLY A 173 -1.99 4.95 -14.54
CA GLY A 173 -1.41 4.27 -15.70
C GLY A 173 -0.05 4.84 -16.13
N ARG A 174 0.23 6.10 -15.80
CA ARG A 174 1.54 6.73 -15.96
C ARG A 174 2.01 7.27 -14.60
N GLY A 175 2.91 6.55 -13.95
CA GLY A 175 3.54 6.97 -12.71
C GLY A 175 4.79 7.81 -12.93
N THR A 176 5.60 7.95 -11.87
CA THR A 176 6.83 8.74 -11.82
C THR A 176 8.12 7.93 -12.00
N SER A 177 8.00 6.62 -12.29
CA SER A 177 9.15 5.71 -12.46
C SER A 177 10.02 6.05 -13.68
N ASN A 178 9.52 6.87 -14.61
CA ASN A 178 10.32 7.43 -15.70
C ASN A 178 11.54 8.23 -15.19
N LEU A 179 11.40 8.96 -14.08
CA LEU A 179 12.52 9.69 -13.48
C LEU A 179 13.55 8.73 -12.86
N ILE A 180 13.08 7.64 -12.23
CA ILE A 180 13.96 6.59 -11.70
C ILE A 180 14.76 5.96 -12.85
N GLN A 181 14.12 5.65 -13.97
CA GLN A 181 14.80 5.13 -15.16
C GLN A 181 15.84 6.11 -15.70
N ALA A 182 15.51 7.40 -15.79
CA ALA A 182 16.46 8.44 -16.19
C ALA A 182 17.68 8.51 -15.25
N GLN A 183 17.46 8.49 -13.93
CA GLN A 183 18.53 8.50 -12.94
C GLN A 183 19.44 7.27 -13.06
N ARG A 184 18.85 6.07 -13.13
CA ARG A 184 19.60 4.81 -13.30
C ARG A 184 20.46 4.83 -14.55
N ASP A 185 19.90 5.34 -15.64
CA ASP A 185 20.64 5.44 -16.89
C ASP A 185 21.76 6.50 -16.83
N PHE A 186 21.51 7.63 -16.18
CA PHE A 186 22.48 8.71 -15.98
C PHE A 186 23.74 8.24 -15.24
N PHE A 187 23.60 7.62 -14.05
CA PHE A 187 24.78 7.26 -13.24
C PHE A 187 25.33 5.86 -13.53
N GLY A 188 24.57 5.00 -14.20
CA GLY A 188 24.87 3.57 -14.30
C GLY A 188 24.69 2.95 -15.68
N ALA A 189 24.35 3.73 -16.71
CA ALA A 189 24.14 3.26 -18.09
C ALA A 189 23.19 2.05 -18.20
N HIS A 190 22.15 2.02 -17.34
CA HIS A 190 21.20 0.90 -17.25
C HIS A 190 20.21 0.82 -18.42
N GLY A 191 20.15 1.84 -19.28
CA GLY A 191 19.17 1.99 -20.34
C GLY A 191 17.75 2.26 -19.83
N PHE A 192 16.86 2.61 -20.76
CA PHE A 192 15.43 2.74 -20.52
C PHE A 192 14.61 2.47 -21.79
N GLU A 193 13.32 2.19 -21.61
CA GLU A 193 12.36 2.10 -22.71
C GLU A 193 11.65 3.45 -22.91
N ARG A 194 11.18 3.69 -24.14
CA ARG A 194 10.41 4.89 -24.48
C ARG A 194 8.95 4.54 -24.75
N ILE A 195 8.08 5.53 -24.62
CA ILE A 195 6.64 5.39 -24.89
C ILE A 195 6.30 5.52 -26.38
N ASP A 196 7.16 6.20 -27.13
CA ASP A 196 6.96 6.54 -28.55
C ASP A 196 7.72 5.61 -29.49
N ASP A 197 8.63 4.78 -28.97
CA ASP A 197 9.44 3.87 -29.78
C ASP A 197 9.82 2.60 -29.01
N LYS A 198 9.96 1.49 -29.75
CA LYS A 198 10.29 0.18 -29.19
C LYS A 198 11.81 0.01 -29.13
N GLY A 199 12.30 -0.47 -28.00
CA GLY A 199 13.71 -0.83 -27.82
C GLY A 199 14.29 -0.27 -26.54
N ALA A 200 15.57 -0.59 -26.33
CA ALA A 200 16.36 -0.04 -25.24
C ALA A 200 17.12 1.20 -25.73
N PHE A 201 17.04 2.27 -24.96
CA PHE A 201 17.67 3.54 -25.24
C PHE A 201 18.63 3.90 -24.12
N HIS A 202 19.67 4.66 -24.47
CA HIS A 202 20.54 5.35 -23.53
C HIS A 202 20.41 6.85 -23.77
N GLY A 203 20.29 7.62 -22.70
CA GLY A 203 20.14 9.07 -22.77
C GLY A 203 21.48 9.75 -23.07
N PRO A 204 21.49 10.84 -23.85
CA PRO A 204 22.67 11.68 -24.01
C PRO A 204 22.82 12.56 -22.75
N TRP A 205 23.18 11.94 -21.63
CA TRP A 205 23.20 12.58 -20.30
C TRP A 205 24.27 13.69 -20.13
N GLY A 206 24.97 14.06 -21.21
CA GLY A 206 26.26 14.74 -21.13
C GLY A 206 27.30 13.78 -20.56
N SER A 207 28.55 13.83 -21.03
CA SER A 207 29.64 13.13 -20.35
C SER A 207 29.57 13.51 -18.87
N GLY A 208 29.32 12.52 -18.01
CA GLY A 208 28.89 12.72 -16.62
C GLY A 208 29.73 13.76 -15.91
N ALA A 209 29.09 14.49 -14.99
CA ALA A 209 29.69 15.48 -14.09
C ALA A 209 31.19 15.23 -13.86
N ALA A 210 32.03 15.82 -14.72
CA ALA A 210 33.46 15.89 -14.50
C ALA A 210 33.59 16.97 -13.43
N GLY A 211 33.77 16.51 -12.19
CA GLY A 211 34.21 17.37 -11.09
C GLY A 211 35.58 17.95 -11.34
#